data_AF-A0A9D8YD65-F1
#
_entry.id   AF-A0A9D8YD65-F1
#
_cell.length_a   1.000
_cell.length_b   1.000
_cell.length_c   1.000
_cell.angle_alpha   90.00
_cell.angle_beta   90.00
_cell.angle_gamma   90.00
#
_symmetry.space_group_name_H-M   'P 1'
#
loop_
_entity.id
_entity.type
_entity.pdbx_description
1 polymer ?
#
loop_
_entity_poly.entity_id
_entity_poly.type
_entity_poly.pdbx_seq_one_letter_code
_entity_poly.pdbx_strand_id
1 'polypeptide(L)'
;MLLIRCPYCEEERPELEFRHAGQAHIARPTNIAEISDGEFEEYFFIRQNPKGLYFERWRHIHGCARFFNAARDTVSDKFVKTYKAGEPKPSISLPKAKPAKRVAAKPASAKAAPKAAAAKATGKSTRKAPAKRASVSGTKTRRGAKKS
;
A
#
# COMPACT_ATOMS: atom_id res chain seq x y z
N MET A 1 -10.81 19.65 -2.47
CA MET A 1 -11.90 19.20 -1.60
C MET A 1 -12.86 18.35 -2.41
N LEU A 2 -12.64 17.05 -2.46
CA LEU A 2 -13.52 16.11 -3.15
C LEU A 2 -14.81 15.90 -2.34
N LEU A 3 -15.92 15.60 -3.04
CA LEU A 3 -17.15 15.13 -2.43
C LEU A 3 -17.22 13.61 -2.60
N ILE A 4 -17.44 12.91 -1.48
CA ILE A 4 -17.48 11.44 -1.45
C ILE A 4 -18.83 11.02 -0.89
N ARG A 5 -19.57 10.21 -1.65
CA ARG A 5 -20.86 9.66 -1.20
C ARG A 5 -20.66 8.39 -0.39
N CYS A 6 -21.01 8.43 0.90
CA CYS A 6 -20.95 7.25 1.77
C CYS A 6 -22.13 6.32 1.47
N PRO A 7 -21.91 5.04 1.07
CA PRO A 7 -23.00 4.12 0.74
C PRO A 7 -23.77 3.58 1.96
N TYR A 8 -23.40 4.00 3.17
CA TYR A 8 -24.08 3.65 4.42
C TYR A 8 -24.87 4.82 5.00
N CYS A 9 -24.30 6.03 4.95
CA CYS A 9 -25.01 7.25 5.35
C CYS A 9 -25.90 7.79 4.23
N GLU A 10 -25.65 7.35 2.99
CA GLU A 10 -26.34 7.77 1.76
C GLU A 10 -26.20 9.25 1.40
N GLU A 11 -25.27 9.94 2.05
CA GLU A 11 -24.97 11.37 1.92
C GLU A 11 -23.61 11.62 1.26
N GLU A 12 -23.48 12.77 0.62
CA GLU A 12 -22.20 13.31 0.13
C GLU A 12 -21.55 14.17 1.20
N ARG A 13 -20.28 13.88 1.50
CA ARG A 13 -19.51 14.59 2.52
C ARG A 13 -18.14 14.99 1.97
N PRO A 14 -17.51 16.05 2.51
CA PRO A 14 -16.18 16.48 2.08
C PRO A 14 -15.11 15.43 2.43
N GLU A 15 -14.07 15.34 1.59
CA GLU A 15 -12.98 14.35 1.73
C GLU A 15 -12.31 14.34 3.13
N LEU A 16 -12.31 15.47 3.82
CA LEU A 16 -11.74 15.62 5.17
C LEU A 16 -12.42 14.72 6.20
N GLU A 17 -13.70 14.39 5.99
CA GLU A 17 -14.46 13.46 6.84
C GLU A 17 -14.01 12.01 6.67
N PHE A 18 -13.20 11.71 5.65
CA PHE A 18 -12.80 10.37 5.27
C PHE A 18 -11.30 10.12 5.42
N ARG A 19 -10.93 8.84 5.46
CA ARG A 19 -9.54 8.39 5.31
C ARG A 19 -9.44 7.43 4.15
N HIS A 20 -8.47 7.70 3.27
CA HIS A 20 -8.06 6.78 2.22
C HIS A 20 -7.38 5.56 2.85
N ALA A 21 -7.75 4.37 2.39
CA ALA A 21 -7.30 3.10 2.96
C ALA A 21 -6.66 2.17 1.91
N GLY A 22 -6.13 2.76 0.84
CA GLY A 22 -5.38 2.06 -0.21
C GLY A 22 -6.28 1.33 -1.21
N GLN A 23 -5.69 0.33 -1.86
CA GLN A 23 -6.33 -0.51 -2.86
C GLN A 23 -7.51 -1.31 -2.28
N ALA A 24 -8.62 -1.38 -3.01
CA ALA A 24 -9.73 -2.28 -2.69
C ALA A 24 -9.46 -3.71 -3.18
N HIS A 25 -10.22 -4.68 -2.67
CA HIS A 25 -10.20 -6.08 -3.11
C HIS A 25 -8.88 -6.82 -2.87
N ILE A 26 -8.13 -6.43 -1.84
CA ILE A 26 -7.01 -7.22 -1.33
C ILE A 26 -7.51 -8.02 -0.15
N ALA A 27 -7.65 -9.33 -0.35
CA ALA A 27 -7.97 -10.26 0.71
C ALA A 27 -6.70 -10.60 1.50
N ARG A 28 -6.84 -10.73 2.83
CA ARG A 28 -5.80 -11.33 3.66
C ARG A 28 -5.78 -12.84 3.39
N PRO A 29 -4.62 -13.46 3.14
CA PRO A 29 -4.51 -14.92 3.07
C PRO A 29 -5.04 -15.57 4.35
N THR A 30 -5.85 -16.62 4.22
CA THR A 30 -6.48 -17.30 5.37
C THR A 30 -5.45 -17.97 6.26
N ASN A 31 -4.37 -18.53 5.68
CA ASN A 31 -3.24 -19.08 6.42
C ASN A 31 -1.93 -18.40 5.99
N ILE A 32 -1.51 -17.38 6.75
CA ILE A 32 -0.33 -16.58 6.44
C ILE A 32 0.99 -17.37 6.63
N ALA A 33 0.97 -18.47 7.39
CA ALA A 33 2.17 -19.24 7.72
C ALA A 33 2.54 -20.27 6.64
N GLU A 34 1.63 -20.54 5.72
CA GLU A 34 1.79 -21.56 4.66
C GLU A 34 2.11 -20.97 3.28
N ILE A 35 2.02 -19.64 3.13
CA ILE A 35 2.37 -18.98 1.86
C ILE A 35 3.88 -18.81 1.74
N SER A 36 4.37 -18.72 0.50
CA SER A 36 5.78 -18.44 0.24
C SER A 36 6.19 -17.02 0.64
N ASP A 37 7.49 -16.78 0.85
CA ASP A 37 8.02 -15.44 1.13
C ASP A 37 7.66 -14.42 0.04
N GLY A 38 7.62 -14.85 -1.23
CA GLY A 38 7.22 -13.99 -2.35
C GLY A 38 5.74 -13.61 -2.31
N GLU A 39 4.85 -14.55 -2.01
CA GLU A 39 3.42 -14.25 -1.82
C GLU A 39 3.17 -13.37 -0.58
N PHE A 40 3.97 -13.58 0.47
CA PHE A 40 3.93 -12.75 1.66
C PHE A 40 4.37 -11.31 1.36
N GLU A 41 5.46 -11.12 0.61
CA GLU A 41 5.93 -9.83 0.13
C GLU A 41 4.86 -9.12 -0.70
N GLU A 42 4.26 -9.84 -1.65
CA GLU A 42 3.22 -9.31 -2.53
C GLU A 42 2.00 -8.84 -1.71
N TYR A 43 1.56 -9.63 -0.73
CA TYR A 43 0.47 -9.25 0.16
C TYR A 43 0.82 -8.06 1.06
N PHE A 44 2.01 -7.99 1.63
CA PHE A 44 2.36 -6.92 2.59
C PHE A 44 2.69 -5.59 1.91
N PHE A 45 3.47 -5.62 0.82
CA PHE A 45 4.11 -4.42 0.28
C PHE A 45 3.60 -4.00 -1.09
N ILE A 46 3.13 -4.95 -1.92
CA ILE A 46 2.84 -4.67 -3.32
C ILE A 46 1.38 -4.24 -3.52
N ARG A 47 1.17 -3.09 -4.17
CA ARG A 47 -0.15 -2.54 -4.51
C ARG A 47 -0.16 -2.02 -5.93
N GLN A 48 -1.33 -2.06 -6.55
CA GLN A 48 -1.55 -1.47 -7.87
C GLN A 48 -1.57 0.06 -7.75
N ASN A 49 -0.90 0.74 -8.68
CA ASN A 49 -0.93 2.20 -8.78
C ASN A 49 -1.27 2.65 -10.22
N PRO A 50 -2.48 2.34 -10.72
CA PRO A 50 -2.85 2.64 -12.08
C PRO A 50 -3.11 4.14 -12.25
N LYS A 51 -2.67 4.67 -13.39
CA LYS A 51 -3.08 5.98 -13.89
C LYS A 51 -4.42 5.83 -14.62
N GLY A 52 -5.50 6.34 -14.03
CA GLY A 52 -6.85 6.21 -14.55
C GLY A 52 -7.78 5.55 -13.54
N LEU A 53 -8.66 4.65 -14.00
CA LEU A 53 -9.63 4.00 -13.12
C LEU A 53 -8.93 3.16 -12.06
N TYR A 54 -9.17 3.51 -10.80
CA TYR A 54 -8.64 2.83 -9.64
C TYR A 54 -9.75 2.44 -8.68
N PHE A 55 -9.60 1.26 -8.11
CA PHE A 55 -10.52 0.73 -7.11
C PHE A 55 -9.83 0.79 -5.76
N GLU A 56 -10.36 1.67 -4.92
CA GLU A 56 -9.77 2.04 -3.65
C GLU A 56 -10.78 1.89 -2.51
N ARG A 57 -10.28 1.88 -1.29
CA ARG A 57 -11.08 1.73 -0.08
C ARG A 57 -11.03 3.02 0.73
N TRP A 58 -12.16 3.39 1.32
CA TRP A 58 -12.31 4.60 2.13
C TRP A 58 -13.01 4.26 3.45
N ARG A 59 -12.72 5.04 4.49
CA ARG A 59 -13.38 4.97 5.80
C ARG A 59 -13.98 6.32 6.17
N HIS A 60 -15.25 6.36 6.54
CA HIS A 60 -15.94 7.59 6.98
C HIS A 60 -15.65 7.87 8.46
N ILE A 61 -14.46 8.39 8.75
CA ILE A 61 -13.95 8.50 10.13
C ILE A 61 -14.69 9.51 11.01
N HIS A 62 -15.31 10.52 10.39
CA HIS A 62 -16.10 11.55 11.08
C HIS A 62 -17.61 11.34 10.91
N GLY A 63 -18.02 10.11 10.53
CA GLY A 63 -19.41 9.71 10.39
C GLY A 63 -19.62 8.27 10.85
N CYS A 64 -20.06 7.38 9.95
CA CYS A 64 -20.45 6.02 10.33
C CYS A 64 -19.29 5.08 10.70
N ALA A 65 -18.03 5.52 10.59
CA ALA A 65 -16.81 4.76 10.90
C ALA A 65 -16.59 3.45 10.10
N ARG A 66 -17.43 3.17 9.10
CA ARG A 66 -17.39 1.97 8.25
C ARG A 66 -16.44 2.14 7.07
N PHE A 67 -15.86 1.03 6.63
CA PHE A 67 -15.14 0.95 5.37
C PHE A 67 -16.10 0.72 4.21
N PHE A 68 -15.84 1.35 3.07
CA PHE A 68 -16.51 1.10 1.80
C PHE A 68 -15.51 1.18 0.65
N ASN A 69 -15.92 0.74 -0.52
CA ASN A 69 -15.10 0.76 -1.72
C ASN A 69 -15.55 1.88 -2.67
N ALA A 70 -14.61 2.39 -3.46
CA ALA A 70 -14.84 3.40 -4.47
C ALA A 70 -14.09 3.09 -5.75
N ALA A 71 -14.70 3.41 -6.89
CA ALA A 71 -14.06 3.48 -8.18
C ALA A 71 -13.83 4.97 -8.49
N ARG A 72 -12.57 5.39 -8.59
CA ARG A 72 -12.16 6.78 -8.86
C ARG A 72 -11.22 6.83 -10.04
N ASP A 73 -11.35 7.85 -10.87
CA ASP A 73 -10.31 8.18 -11.85
C ASP A 73 -9.18 8.95 -11.17
N THR A 74 -7.99 8.37 -11.07
CA THR A 74 -6.82 8.98 -10.40
C THR A 74 -6.20 10.13 -11.19
N VAL A 75 -6.65 10.38 -12.43
CA VAL A 75 -6.19 11.52 -13.24
C VAL A 75 -7.08 12.75 -13.03
N SER A 76 -8.40 12.57 -12.96
CA SER A 76 -9.36 13.66 -12.80
C SER A 76 -9.91 13.82 -11.38
N ASP A 77 -9.55 12.92 -10.48
CA ASP A 77 -10.06 12.77 -9.12
C ASP A 77 -11.58 12.56 -9.01
N LYS A 78 -12.25 12.23 -10.13
CA LYS A 78 -13.69 11.99 -10.14
C LYS A 78 -14.04 10.61 -9.60
N PHE A 79 -14.89 10.58 -8.58
CA PHE A 79 -15.55 9.36 -8.14
C PHE A 79 -16.59 8.93 -9.18
N VAL A 80 -16.44 7.70 -9.68
CA VAL A 80 -17.36 7.08 -10.64
C VAL A 80 -18.46 6.33 -9.91
N LYS A 81 -18.10 5.61 -8.85
CA LYS A 81 -19.04 4.81 -8.05
C LYS A 81 -18.51 4.56 -6.64
N THR A 82 -19.37 4.61 -5.64
CA THR A 82 -19.12 4.06 -4.30
C THR A 82 -20.04 2.87 -4.04
N TYR A 83 -19.57 1.90 -3.27
CA TYR A 83 -20.26 0.64 -3.03
C TYR A 83 -19.79 0.00 -1.72
N LYS A 84 -20.61 -0.88 -1.13
CA LYS A 84 -20.38 -1.36 0.23
C LYS A 84 -19.15 -2.26 0.29
N ALA A 85 -18.49 -2.31 1.45
CA ALA A 85 -17.43 -3.28 1.67
C ALA A 85 -17.98 -4.71 1.58
N GLY A 86 -17.22 -5.60 0.93
CA GLY A 86 -17.62 -6.99 0.67
C GLY A 86 -18.36 -7.21 -0.65
N GLU A 87 -18.90 -6.16 -1.26
CA GLU A 87 -19.49 -6.27 -2.60
C GLU A 87 -18.39 -6.49 -3.67
N PRO A 88 -18.70 -7.29 -4.72
CA PRO A 88 -17.74 -7.60 -5.76
C PRO A 88 -17.31 -6.35 -6.53
N LYS A 89 -16.11 -6.41 -7.12
CA LYS A 89 -15.59 -5.34 -7.97
C LYS A 89 -16.51 -5.11 -9.18
N PRO A 90 -17.09 -3.91 -9.36
CA PRO A 90 -18.00 -3.65 -10.47
C PRO A 90 -17.25 -3.54 -11.81
N SER A 91 -17.86 -4.00 -12.90
CA SER A 91 -17.35 -3.86 -14.26
C SER A 91 -17.61 -2.45 -14.80
N ILE A 92 -16.65 -1.55 -14.60
CA ILE A 92 -16.71 -0.15 -15.03
C ILE A 92 -15.53 0.11 -15.96
N SER A 93 -15.77 0.76 -17.10
CA SER A 93 -14.74 1.28 -17.98
C SER A 93 -14.84 2.80 -18.07
N LEU A 94 -13.73 3.51 -17.88
CA LEU A 94 -13.70 4.94 -18.18
C LEU A 94 -13.73 5.16 -19.69
N PRO A 95 -14.48 6.15 -20.19
CA PRO A 95 -14.35 6.58 -21.58
C PRO A 95 -12.91 7.06 -21.81
N LYS A 96 -12.29 6.64 -22.92
CA LYS A 96 -10.92 7.08 -23.28
C LYS A 96 -10.90 8.61 -23.34
N ALA A 97 -10.14 9.23 -22.44
CA ALA A 97 -9.92 10.67 -22.47
C ALA A 97 -9.28 11.05 -23.81
N LYS A 98 -9.87 12.01 -24.54
CA LYS A 98 -9.21 12.63 -25.70
C LYS A 98 -7.84 13.13 -25.23
N PRO A 99 -6.76 12.91 -26.02
CA PRO A 99 -5.44 13.37 -25.61
C PRO A 99 -5.49 14.87 -25.39
N ALA A 100 -5.19 15.30 -24.16
CA ALA A 100 -5.05 16.71 -23.84
C ALA A 100 -3.96 17.27 -24.76
N LYS A 101 -4.30 18.33 -25.51
CA LYS A 101 -3.36 19.04 -26.39
C LYS A 101 -2.18 19.47 -25.51
N ARG A 102 -1.02 18.83 -25.67
CA ARG A 102 0.21 19.22 -24.97
C ARG A 102 0.49 20.66 -25.33
N VAL A 103 0.29 21.59 -24.40
CA VAL A 103 0.87 22.92 -24.51
C VAL A 103 2.36 22.74 -24.26
N ALA A 104 3.18 23.03 -25.26
CA ALA A 104 4.62 22.86 -25.18
C ALA A 104 5.16 23.66 -23.98
N ALA A 105 5.67 22.94 -22.98
CA ALA A 105 6.40 23.57 -21.89
C ALA A 105 7.68 24.19 -22.48
N LYS A 106 7.84 25.51 -22.34
CA LYS A 106 9.07 26.22 -22.67
C LYS A 106 10.20 25.65 -21.79
N PRO A 107 11.38 25.30 -22.34
CA PRO A 107 12.43 24.68 -21.56
C PRO A 107 12.90 25.64 -20.45
N ALA A 108 12.88 25.16 -19.21
CA ALA A 108 13.52 25.84 -18.10
C ALA A 108 15.03 25.79 -18.31
N SER A 109 15.66 26.97 -18.38
CA SER A 109 17.11 27.10 -18.50
C SER A 109 17.80 26.39 -17.34
N ALA A 110 18.64 25.40 -17.68
CA ALA A 110 19.50 24.70 -16.73
C ALA A 110 20.51 25.69 -16.13
N LYS A 111 20.43 25.93 -14.81
CA LYS A 111 21.57 26.49 -14.06
C LYS A 111 22.49 25.33 -13.67
N ALA A 112 23.77 25.46 -14.05
CA ALA A 112 24.81 24.48 -13.76
C ALA A 112 25.00 24.30 -12.24
N ALA A 113 25.01 23.04 -11.80
CA ALA A 113 25.42 22.67 -10.44
C ALA A 113 26.95 22.82 -10.30
N PRO A 114 27.46 23.27 -9.14
CA PRO A 114 28.90 23.30 -8.90
C PRO A 114 29.46 21.88 -8.74
N LYS A 115 30.63 21.63 -9.32
CA LYS A 115 31.37 20.36 -9.22
C LYS A 115 31.82 20.13 -7.78
N ALA A 116 31.33 19.07 -7.14
CA ALA A 116 31.91 18.56 -5.90
C ALA A 116 33.24 17.85 -6.20
N ALA A 117 34.31 18.28 -5.53
CA ALA A 117 35.64 17.70 -5.62
C ALA A 117 35.66 16.30 -4.96
N ALA A 118 36.33 15.36 -5.64
CA ALA A 118 36.51 14.00 -5.18
C ALA A 118 37.51 13.94 -4.01
N ALA A 119 37.05 13.51 -2.83
CA ALA A 119 37.92 13.05 -1.74
C ALA A 119 38.01 11.52 -1.79
N LYS A 120 39.19 10.99 -2.13
CA LYS A 120 39.51 9.57 -1.98
C LYS A 120 39.75 9.26 -0.51
N ALA A 121 38.91 8.41 0.09
CA ALA A 121 39.20 7.75 1.35
C ALA A 121 39.39 6.25 1.11
N THR A 122 40.66 5.82 1.06
CA THR A 122 41.05 4.41 1.11
C THR A 122 40.91 3.89 2.53
N GLY A 123 39.90 3.07 2.79
CA GLY A 123 39.69 2.39 4.06
C GLY A 123 39.31 0.92 3.85
N LYS A 124 40.29 0.03 3.95
CA LYS A 124 40.15 -1.43 3.86
C LYS A 124 39.36 -1.93 5.09
N SER A 125 38.05 -2.16 4.94
CA SER A 125 37.21 -2.73 6.00
C SER A 125 37.29 -4.26 5.96
N THR A 126 38.15 -4.84 6.80
CA THR A 126 38.15 -6.27 7.10
C THR A 126 37.08 -6.56 8.16
N ARG A 127 35.86 -6.94 7.73
CA ARG A 127 34.86 -7.49 8.65
C ARG A 127 35.20 -8.95 8.95
N LYS A 128 35.75 -9.17 10.14
CA LYS A 128 35.98 -10.49 10.77
C LYS A 128 34.62 -11.12 11.09
N ALA A 129 34.39 -12.36 10.63
CA ALA A 129 33.18 -13.13 10.92
C ALA A 129 33.04 -13.41 12.43
N PRO A 130 31.83 -13.33 13.01
CA PRO A 130 31.63 -13.79 14.37
C PRO A 130 31.64 -15.32 14.45
N ALA A 131 32.38 -15.84 15.41
CA ALA A 131 32.56 -17.26 15.69
C ALA A 131 31.24 -17.94 16.10
N LYS A 132 31.09 -19.20 15.66
CA LYS A 132 30.02 -20.11 16.06
C LYS A 132 29.96 -20.20 17.59
N ARG A 133 28.83 -19.80 18.20
CA ARG A 133 28.56 -20.08 19.60
C ARG A 133 28.09 -21.53 19.72
N ALA A 134 28.84 -22.31 20.48
CA ALA A 134 28.60 -23.73 20.71
C ALA A 134 27.23 -23.99 21.37
N SER A 135 26.61 -25.09 20.94
CA SER A 135 25.45 -25.73 21.53
C SER A 135 25.75 -26.15 22.98
N VAL A 136 24.99 -25.63 23.94
CA VAL A 136 24.94 -26.21 25.29
C VAL A 136 23.87 -27.29 25.27
N SER A 137 24.33 -28.54 25.26
CA SER A 137 23.55 -29.75 25.52
C SER A 137 23.01 -29.72 26.95
N GLY A 138 21.72 -29.45 27.11
CA GLY A 138 21.01 -29.59 28.38
C GLY A 138 20.72 -31.07 28.67
N THR A 139 21.47 -31.65 29.61
CA THR A 139 21.30 -33.01 30.08
C THR A 139 20.04 -33.13 30.95
N LYS A 140 19.06 -33.86 30.41
CA LYS A 140 18.05 -34.72 31.06
C LYS A 140 18.08 -34.78 32.61
N THR A 141 17.00 -34.35 33.26
CA THR A 141 16.47 -35.01 34.46
C THR A 141 14.95 -35.17 34.37
N ARG A 142 14.55 -36.41 34.63
CA ARG A 142 13.22 -37.01 34.50
C ARG A 142 12.67 -37.16 35.91
N ARG A 143 11.46 -36.64 36.20
CA ARG A 143 10.53 -36.98 37.31
C ARG A 143 9.24 -36.19 37.00
N GLY A 144 8.05 -36.73 36.75
CA GLY A 144 7.45 -38.00 37.15
C GLY A 144 6.52 -37.77 38.34
N ALA A 145 5.26 -37.35 38.10
CA ALA A 145 4.11 -37.49 39.02
C ALA A 145 2.79 -37.19 38.23
N LYS A 146 2.02 -38.19 37.78
CA LYS A 146 0.88 -38.87 38.47
C LYS A 146 -0.37 -37.95 38.53
N LYS A 147 -1.31 -38.06 37.58
CA LYS A 147 -2.61 -38.78 37.69
C LYS A 147 -3.26 -38.70 39.08
N SER A 148 -4.34 -37.94 39.15
CA SER A 148 -5.69 -38.38 39.57
C SER A 148 -6.72 -37.55 38.81
#